data_AF-A0A0E3VSA0-F1
#
_entry.id   AF-A0A0E3VSA0-F1
#
_cell.length_a   1.000
_cell.length_b   1.000
_cell.length_c   1.000
_cell.angle_alpha   90.00
_cell.angle_beta   90.00
_cell.angle_gamma   90.00
#
_symmetry.space_group_name_H-M   'P 1'
#
loop_
_entity.id
_entity.type
_entity.pdbx_description
1 polymer ?
#
loop_
_entity_poly.entity_id
_entity_poly.type
_entity_poly.pdbx_seq_one_letter_code
_entity_poly.pdbx_strand_id
1 'polypeptide(L)' 'MRVAIRAAGLNFPDVLMAAGEYQLKPELPFTPGMEAAGDVTEVGAETRGVPSATR' A
#
# COMPACT_ATOMS: atom_id res chain seq x y z
N MET A 1 5.41 2.75 -10.16
CA MET A 1 6.47 2.59 -9.13
C MET A 1 6.24 1.28 -8.41
N ARG A 2 7.30 0.55 -8.10
CA ARG A 2 7.26 -0.64 -7.24
C ARG A 2 8.08 -0.36 -5.99
N VAL A 3 7.54 -0.75 -4.84
CA VAL A 3 8.18 -0.58 -3.53
C VAL A 3 8.26 -1.94 -2.85
N ALA A 4 9.44 -2.30 -2.37
CA ALA A 4 9.65 -3.43 -1.46
C ALA A 4 9.29 -2.98 -0.04
N ILE A 5 8.07 -3.33 0.39
CA ILE A 5 7.54 -2.92 1.70
C ILE A 5 8.38 -3.50 2.84
N ARG A 6 8.79 -2.62 3.78
CA ARG A 6 9.51 -2.98 5.01
C ARG A 6 8.62 -2.88 6.25
N ALA A 7 7.68 -1.94 6.24
CA ALA A 7 6.70 -1.74 7.29
C ALA A 7 5.35 -1.34 6.68
N ALA A 8 4.26 -1.79 7.30
CA ALA A 8 2.91 -1.36 6.99
C ALA A 8 2.26 -0.82 8.27
N GLY A 9 1.55 0.30 8.17
CA GLY A 9 0.75 0.83 9.26
C GLY A 9 -0.53 0.03 9.39
N LEU A 10 -0.91 -0.30 10.62
CA LEU A 10 -2.20 -0.91 10.93
C LEU A 10 -3.15 0.17 11.44
N ASN A 11 -4.25 0.39 10.73
CA ASN A 11 -5.25 1.36 11.10
C ASN A 11 -6.60 0.70 11.39
N PHE A 12 -7.47 1.41 12.10
CA PHE A 12 -8.81 0.93 12.44
C PHE A 12 -9.66 0.57 11.20
N PRO A 13 -9.65 1.34 10.09
CA PRO A 13 -10.41 0.97 8.90
C PRO A 13 -9.94 -0.32 8.24
N ASP A 14 -8.64 -0.67 8.34
CA ASP A 14 -8.13 -1.93 7.77
C ASP A 14 -8.82 -3.14 8.42
N VAL A 15 -8.99 -3.09 9.74
CA VAL A 15 -9.67 -4.13 10.53
C VAL A 15 -11.15 -4.17 10.19
N LEU A 16 -11.82 -3.01 10.11
CA LEU A 16 -13.24 -2.95 9.75
C LEU A 16 -13.51 -3.43 8.32
N MET A 17 -12.64 -3.12 7.36
CA MET A 17 -12.77 -3.60 5.98
C MET A 17 -12.57 -5.12 5.92
N ALA A 18 -11.57 -5.66 6.63
CA ALA A 18 -11.35 -7.10 6.71
C ALA A 18 -12.54 -7.84 7.36
N ALA A 19 -13.23 -7.20 8.30
CA ALA A 19 -14.45 -7.70 8.93
C ALA A 19 -15.74 -7.46 8.09
N GLY A 20 -15.67 -6.70 7.00
CA GLY A 20 -16.85 -6.32 6.21
C GLY A 20 -17.78 -5.32 6.93
N GLU A 21 -17.28 -4.64 7.95
CA GLU A 21 -18.02 -3.67 8.79
C GLU A 21 -17.77 -2.22 8.38
N TYR A 22 -16.79 -1.96 7.52
CA TYR A 22 -16.54 -0.62 7.01
C TYR A 22 -17.59 -0.19 5.98
N GLN A 23 -17.72 1.13 5.77
CA GLN A 23 -18.66 1.71 4.80
C GLN A 23 -18.34 1.25 3.37
N LEU A 24 -17.05 1.21 3.02
CA LEU A 24 -16.55 0.63 1.77
C LEU A 24 -16.27 -0.86 1.98
N LYS A 25 -16.86 -1.71 1.14
CA LYS A 25 -16.73 -3.18 1.21
C LYS A 25 -16.25 -3.72 -0.14
N PRO A 26 -14.92 -3.86 -0.34
CA PRO A 26 -14.37 -4.42 -1.56
C PRO A 26 -14.81 -5.88 -1.77
N GLU A 27 -14.89 -6.31 -3.03
CA GLU A 27 -15.11 -7.73 -3.35
C GLU A 27 -13.90 -8.58 -2.93
N LEU A 28 -14.17 -9.81 -2.49
CA LEU A 28 -13.13 -10.75 -2.07
C LEU A 28 -12.62 -11.59 -3.26
N PRO A 29 -11.31 -11.93 -3.30
CA PRO A 29 -10.28 -11.56 -2.32
C PRO A 29 -9.76 -10.13 -2.51
N PHE A 30 -9.52 -9.42 -1.40
CA PHE A 30 -8.83 -8.13 -1.41
C PHE A 30 -7.70 -8.12 -0.37
N THR A 31 -6.74 -7.21 -0.53
CA THR A 31 -5.65 -6.99 0.43
C THR A 31 -5.92 -5.70 1.21
N PRO A 32 -6.13 -5.75 2.54
CA PRO A 32 -6.28 -4.56 3.37
C PRO A 32 -4.94 -3.84 3.58
N GLY A 33 -4.99 -2.56 3.95
CA GLY A 33 -3.82 -1.71 4.18
C GLY A 33 -3.93 -0.37 3.47
N MET A 34 -3.71 0.72 4.21
CA MET A 34 -3.72 2.09 3.66
C MET A 34 -2.38 2.82 3.76
N GLU A 35 -1.43 2.29 4.54
CA GLU A 35 -0.15 2.93 4.79
C GLU A 35 0.99 1.92 4.78
N ALA A 36 2.11 2.28 4.14
CA ALA A 36 3.33 1.48 4.15
C ALA A 36 4.58 2.33 3.90
N ALA A 37 5.74 1.80 4.29
CA ALA A 37 7.06 2.34 4.03
C ALA A 37 8.01 1.24 3.55
N GLY A 38 8.91 1.56 2.63
CA GLY A 38 9.82 0.60 2.05
C GLY A 38 10.69 1.18 0.93
N ASP A 39 11.50 0.33 0.33
CA ASP A 39 12.50 0.76 -0.65
C ASP A 39 11.89 0.77 -2.07
N VAL A 40 12.06 1.85 -2.82
CA VAL A 40 11.65 1.93 -4.23
C VAL A 40 12.53 1.00 -5.06
N THR A 41 11.97 -0.06 -5.63
CA THR A 41 12.73 -1.01 -6.47
C THR A 41 12.65 -0.68 -7.95
N GLU A 42 11.60 0.04 -8.38
CA GLU A 42 11.35 0.34 -9.79
C GLU A 42 10.53 1.62 -9.94
N VAL A 43 10.86 2.43 -10.95
CA VAL A 43 10.08 3.60 -11.36
C VAL A 43 9.70 3.46 -12.83
N GLY A 44 8.55 4.00 -13.23
CA GLY A 44 8.10 3.92 -14.63
C GLY A 44 8.87 4.89 -15.51
N ALA A 45 8.95 4.63 -16.83
CA ALA A 45 9.72 5.42 -17.78
C ALA A 45 9.43 6.94 -17.74
N GLU A 46 8.16 7.31 -17.52
CA GLU A 46 7.73 8.72 -17.47
C GLU A 46 7.81 9.36 -16.07
N THR A 47 8.34 8.64 -15.08
CA THR A 47 8.42 9.13 -13.70
C THR A 47 9.56 10.14 -13.56
N ARG A 48 9.30 11.29 -12.91
CA ARG A 48 10.29 12.34 -12.65
C ARG A 48 10.43 12.59 -11.16
N GLY A 49 11.65 12.89 -10.71
CA GLY A 49 11.91 13.38 -9.35
C GLY A 49 11.98 12.31 -8.25
N VAL A 50 11.79 11.02 -8.57
CA VAL A 50 11.95 9.92 -7.62
C VAL A 50 12.91 8.90 -8.21
N PRO A 51 14.12 8.72 -7.65
CA PRO A 51 15.05 7.69 -8.11
C PRO A 51 14.66 6.30 -7.62
N SER A 52 15.03 5.27 -8.38
CA SER A 52 15.09 3.90 -7.84
C SER A 52 16.08 3.81 -6.68
N ALA A 53 15.85 2.89 -5.76
CA ALA A 53 16.56 2.70 -4.49
C ALA A 53 16.37 3.81 -3.43
N THR A 54 15.40 4.71 -3.60
CA THR A 54 14.96 5.65 -2.54
C THR A 54 14.23 4.90 -1.44
N ARG A 55 14.37 5.33 -0.18
CA ARG A 55 13.72 4.75 1.01
C ARG A 55 12.53 5.59 1.48
#